data_AF-A0A8T0D9K8-F1
#
_entry.id   AF-A0A8T0D9K8-F1
#
_cell.length_a   1.000
_cell.length_b   1.000
_cell.length_c   1.000
_cell.angle_alpha   90.00
_cell.angle_beta   90.00
_cell.angle_gamma   90.00
#
_symmetry.space_group_name_H-M   'P 1'
#
loop_
_entity.id
_entity.type
_entity.pdbx_description
1 polymer ?
#
loop_
_entity_poly.entity_id
_entity_poly.type
_entity_poly.pdbx_seq_one_letter_code
_entity_poly.pdbx_strand_id
1 'polypeptide(L)'
;MLYMVFRELYIRYFHKLHTISNDCSGVLGLCILFERLLQVREPQLFLHLRSHGIQPIRFVFKWLMRAFSGFLAPDQVLLLWDRILGFDSLEILTVLAVAIFSYRRENLLLVNTSTGVEAILADLTPLRVVSLLQLVLCTRS
;
A
#
# COMPACT_ATOMS: atom_id res chain seq x y z
N MET A 1 18.32 12.57 -17.21
CA MET A 1 17.30 13.18 -16.33
C MET A 1 16.63 12.14 -15.43
N LEU A 2 16.01 11.09 -15.97
CA LEU A 2 15.33 10.03 -15.17
C LEU A 2 16.23 9.38 -14.12
N TYR A 3 17.49 9.06 -14.46
CA TYR A 3 18.45 8.48 -13.51
C TYR A 3 18.73 9.37 -12.30
N MET A 4 18.81 10.70 -12.46
CA MET A 4 19.08 11.60 -11.32
C MET A 4 17.85 11.73 -10.41
N VAL A 5 16.65 11.76 -10.99
CA VAL A 5 15.39 11.74 -10.22
C VAL A 5 15.25 10.43 -9.46
N PHE A 6 15.51 9.30 -10.11
CA PHE A 6 15.49 7.98 -9.48
C PHE A 6 16.54 7.86 -8.37
N ARG A 7 17.74 8.39 -8.60
CA ARG A 7 18.83 8.41 -7.63
C ARG A 7 18.46 9.25 -6.40
N GLU A 8 17.88 10.43 -6.58
CA GLU A 8 17.42 11.26 -5.45
C GLU A 8 16.24 10.61 -4.70
N LEU A 9 15.28 10.00 -5.40
CA LEU A 9 14.20 9.20 -4.80
C LEU A 9 14.77 8.05 -3.95
N TYR A 10 15.77 7.35 -4.48
CA TYR A 10 16.39 6.23 -3.80
C TYR A 10 17.17 6.67 -2.55
N ILE A 11 18.04 7.68 -2.71
CA ILE A 11 18.90 8.19 -1.64
C ILE A 11 18.09 8.87 -0.53
N ARG A 12 16.94 9.49 -0.81
CA ARG A 12 16.15 10.19 0.21
C ARG A 12 15.06 9.33 0.85
N TYR A 13 14.42 8.46 0.07
CA TYR A 13 13.22 7.74 0.51
C TYR A 13 13.38 6.23 0.46
N PHE A 14 13.72 5.65 -0.71
CA PHE A 14 13.65 4.17 -0.83
C PHE A 14 14.72 3.43 -0.02
N HIS A 15 15.86 4.05 0.31
CA HIS A 15 16.80 3.43 1.25
C HIS A 15 16.15 3.15 2.62
N LYS A 16 15.20 3.99 3.08
CA LYS A 16 14.46 3.81 4.34
C LYS A 16 13.52 2.61 4.34
N LEU A 17 13.17 2.11 3.15
CA LEU A 17 12.40 0.86 3.03
C LEU A 17 13.27 -0.37 3.28
N HIS A 18 14.59 -0.26 3.07
CA HIS A 18 15.53 -1.39 3.15
C HIS A 18 16.46 -1.31 4.37
N THR A 19 16.49 -0.19 5.08
CA THR A 19 17.15 -0.07 6.37
C THR A 19 16.18 -0.40 7.51
N ILE A 20 16.60 -1.29 8.41
CA ILE A 20 15.90 -1.53 9.67
C ILE A 20 16.25 -0.36 10.60
N SER A 21 15.54 0.76 10.45
CA SER A 21 15.59 1.87 11.42
C SER A 21 14.33 1.87 12.27
N ASN A 22 14.44 2.36 13.50
CA ASN A 22 13.31 2.45 14.43
C ASN A 22 12.42 3.67 14.15
N ASP A 23 12.59 4.32 13.00
CA ASP A 23 11.89 5.54 12.63
C ASP A 23 10.51 5.21 12.05
N CYS A 24 9.50 6.03 12.37
CA CYS A 24 8.14 5.89 11.86
C CYS A 24 8.04 5.91 10.32
N SER A 25 9.05 6.44 9.63
CA SER A 25 9.15 6.48 8.16
C SER A 25 9.75 5.22 7.53
N GLY A 26 10.29 4.29 8.33
CA GLY A 26 10.84 3.03 7.85
C GLY A 26 9.76 2.02 7.49
N VAL A 27 10.14 0.91 6.83
CA VAL A 27 9.17 -0.12 6.39
C VAL A 27 8.32 -0.67 7.55
N LEU A 28 8.88 -0.82 8.75
CA LEU A 28 8.15 -1.27 9.93
C LEU A 28 7.09 -0.25 10.37
N GLY A 29 7.43 1.04 10.37
CA GLY A 29 6.49 2.12 10.65
C GLY A 29 5.33 2.15 9.66
N LEU A 30 5.64 1.96 8.37
CA LEU A 30 4.63 1.84 7.30
C LEU A 30 3.72 0.62 7.48
N CYS A 31 4.26 -0.52 7.95
CA CYS A 31 3.49 -1.73 8.25
C CYS A 31 2.53 -1.49 9.42
N ILE A 32 3.01 -0.85 10.50
CA ILE A 32 2.17 -0.51 11.65
C ILE A 32 1.07 0.48 11.24
N LEU A 33 1.42 1.49 10.44
CA LEU A 33 0.46 2.44 9.90
C LEU A 33 -0.61 1.73 9.06
N PHE A 34 -0.22 0.72 8.26
CA PHE A 34 -1.14 -0.04 7.43
C PHE A 34 -2.17 -0.78 8.29
N GLU A 35 -1.71 -1.51 9.32
CA GLU A 35 -2.64 -2.23 10.20
C GLU A 35 -3.60 -1.28 10.91
N ARG A 36 -3.10 -0.16 11.45
CA ARG A 36 -3.95 0.84 12.11
C ARG A 36 -4.98 1.44 11.16
N LEU A 37 -4.57 1.86 9.96
CA LEU A 37 -5.48 2.46 8.99
C LEU A 37 -6.51 1.45 8.47
N LEU A 38 -6.12 0.20 8.22
CA LEU A 38 -7.05 -0.84 7.80
C LEU A 38 -8.07 -1.16 8.90
N GLN A 39 -7.62 -1.25 10.16
CA GLN A 39 -8.51 -1.49 11.29
C GLN A 39 -9.52 -0.34 11.50
N VAL A 40 -9.09 0.92 11.32
CA VAL A 40 -9.96 2.09 11.49
C VAL A 40 -10.95 2.24 10.33
N ARG A 41 -10.52 2.01 9.09
CA ARG A 41 -11.35 2.25 7.90
C ARG A 41 -12.23 1.07 7.53
N GLU A 42 -11.71 -0.15 7.66
CA GLU A 42 -12.41 -1.38 7.28
C GLU A 42 -12.36 -2.39 8.44
N PRO A 43 -12.96 -2.06 9.61
CA PRO A 43 -12.89 -2.93 10.79
C PRO A 43 -13.49 -4.32 10.51
N GLN A 44 -14.56 -4.38 9.73
CA GLN A 44 -15.20 -5.65 9.35
C GLN A 44 -14.26 -6.56 8.55
N LEU A 45 -13.59 -6.00 7.53
CA LEU A 45 -12.62 -6.74 6.72
C LEU A 45 -11.41 -7.17 7.56
N PHE A 46 -10.91 -6.27 8.41
CA PHE A 46 -9.77 -6.57 9.28
C PHE A 46 -10.09 -7.74 10.23
N LEU A 47 -11.26 -7.71 10.87
CA LEU A 47 -11.72 -8.77 11.77
C LEU A 47 -11.97 -10.08 11.03
N HIS A 48 -12.58 -10.03 9.85
CA HIS A 48 -12.83 -11.20 9.00
C HIS A 48 -11.53 -11.91 8.62
N LEU A 49 -10.52 -11.17 8.16
CA LEU A 49 -9.23 -11.76 7.81
C LEU A 49 -8.53 -12.34 9.05
N ARG A 50 -8.57 -11.63 10.18
CA ARG A 50 -7.98 -12.11 11.45
C ARG A 50 -8.66 -13.36 12.00
N SER A 51 -9.98 -13.48 11.92
CA SER A 51 -10.72 -14.66 12.40
C SER A 51 -10.38 -15.92 11.61
N HIS A 52 -10.00 -15.77 10.34
CA HIS A 52 -9.52 -16.84 9.47
C HIS A 52 -8.00 -17.07 9.54
N GLY A 53 -7.30 -16.42 10.49
CA GLY A 53 -5.84 -16.54 10.64
C GLY A 53 -5.02 -15.88 9.54
N ILE A 54 -5.66 -15.05 8.70
CA ILE A 54 -5.02 -14.35 7.59
C ILE A 54 -4.46 -13.02 8.10
N GLN A 55 -3.17 -12.79 7.90
CA GLN A 55 -2.50 -11.53 8.25
C GLN A 55 -2.42 -10.63 7.01
N PRO A 56 -3.20 -9.52 6.93
CA PRO A 56 -3.26 -8.67 5.75
C PRO A 56 -1.89 -8.08 5.37
N ILE A 57 -1.06 -7.81 6.38
CA ILE A 57 0.27 -7.22 6.20
C ILE A 57 1.20 -8.07 5.32
N ARG A 58 1.03 -9.41 5.31
CA ARG A 58 1.87 -10.32 4.50
C ARG A 58 1.75 -10.04 3.00
N PHE A 59 0.56 -9.64 2.54
CA PHE A 59 0.33 -9.31 1.13
C PHE A 59 0.87 -7.93 0.77
N VAL A 60 0.84 -7.01 1.73
CA VAL A 60 1.23 -5.60 1.54
C VAL A 60 2.74 -5.40 1.68
N PHE A 61 3.41 -6.21 2.48
CA PHE A 61 4.86 -6.07 2.72
C PHE A 61 5.67 -6.06 1.41
N LYS A 62 5.37 -6.97 0.48
CA LYS A 62 6.01 -7.02 -0.84
C LYS A 62 5.77 -5.77 -1.68
N TRP A 63 4.60 -5.13 -1.54
CA TRP A 63 4.28 -3.88 -2.23
C TRP A 63 5.06 -2.71 -1.64
N LEU A 64 5.09 -2.59 -0.31
CA LEU A 64 5.81 -1.51 0.40
C LEU A 64 7.32 -1.58 0.12
N MET A 65 7.93 -2.76 0.26
CA MET A 65 9.37 -2.98 0.01
C MET A 65 9.82 -2.59 -1.40
N ARG A 66 8.91 -2.71 -2.38
CA ARG A 66 9.16 -2.38 -3.78
C ARG A 66 8.55 -1.04 -4.18
N ALA A 67 7.96 -0.28 -3.26
CA ALA A 67 7.20 0.94 -3.56
C ALA A 67 6.23 0.77 -4.75
N PHE A 68 5.54 -0.38 -4.80
CA PHE A 68 4.64 -0.83 -5.88
C PHE A 68 5.27 -1.06 -7.27
N SER A 69 6.61 -0.96 -7.39
CA SER A 69 7.29 -1.28 -8.65
C SER A 69 7.15 -2.76 -9.02
N GLY A 70 6.76 -3.01 -10.27
CA GLY A 70 6.46 -4.35 -10.79
C GLY A 70 5.09 -4.90 -10.39
N PHE A 71 4.27 -4.13 -9.65
CA PHE A 71 2.89 -4.49 -9.34
C PHE A 71 1.86 -3.61 -10.09
N LEU A 72 2.19 -2.34 -10.31
CA LEU A 72 1.36 -1.40 -11.08
C LEU A 72 1.96 -1.16 -12.46
N ALA A 73 1.14 -0.64 -13.38
CA ALA A 73 1.62 -0.15 -14.67
C ALA A 73 2.65 0.99 -14.47
N PRO A 74 3.69 1.09 -15.33
CA PRO A 74 4.78 2.06 -15.14
C PRO A 74 4.30 3.50 -14.91
N ASP A 75 3.32 3.96 -15.68
CA ASP A 75 2.78 5.32 -15.55
C ASP A 75 2.10 5.54 -14.19
N GLN A 76 1.43 4.52 -13.66
CA GLN A 76 0.78 4.58 -12.34
C GLN A 76 1.81 4.60 -11.20
N VAL A 77 2.93 3.87 -11.36
CA VAL A 77 4.05 3.92 -10.40
C VAL A 77 4.66 5.32 -10.38
N LEU A 78 4.89 5.93 -11.55
CA LEU A 78 5.43 7.29 -11.64
C LEU A 78 4.49 8.30 -10.96
N LEU A 79 3.18 8.22 -11.22
CA LEU A 79 2.20 9.06 -10.54
C LEU A 79 2.21 8.88 -9.02
N LEU A 80 2.39 7.65 -8.53
CA LEU A 80 2.52 7.39 -7.08
C LEU A 80 3.76 8.08 -6.52
N TRP A 81 4.88 7.97 -7.22
CA TRP A 81 6.16 8.55 -6.77
C TRP A 81 6.15 10.08 -6.84
N ASP A 82 5.47 10.67 -7.82
CA ASP A 82 5.23 12.12 -7.85
C ASP A 82 4.46 12.58 -6.59
N ARG A 83 3.55 11.75 -6.07
CA ARG A 83 2.86 12.04 -4.80
C ARG A 83 3.76 11.88 -3.59
N ILE A 84 4.66 10.89 -3.56
CA ILE A 84 5.67 10.77 -2.50
C ILE A 84 6.49 12.06 -2.42
N LEU A 85 6.92 12.58 -3.58
CA LEU A 85 7.68 13.83 -3.67
C LEU A 85 6.83 15.04 -3.26
N GLY A 86 5.58 15.12 -3.71
CA GLY A 86 4.69 16.23 -3.38
C GLY A 86 4.27 16.31 -1.91
N PHE A 87 4.15 15.17 -1.23
CA PHE A 87 3.81 15.10 0.20
C PHE A 87 5.04 14.96 1.12
N ASP A 88 6.24 14.78 0.56
CA ASP A 88 7.49 14.49 1.30
C ASP A 88 7.32 13.32 2.30
N SER A 89 6.60 12.26 1.89
CA SER A 89 6.24 11.16 2.79
C SER A 89 6.03 9.82 2.08
N LEU A 90 6.58 8.76 2.68
CA LEU A 90 6.37 7.37 2.26
C LEU A 90 5.02 6.79 2.73
N GLU A 91 4.32 7.46 3.63
CA GLU A 91 3.02 7.00 4.15
C GLU A 91 1.98 6.82 3.03
N ILE A 92 2.14 7.52 1.91
CA ILE A 92 1.25 7.39 0.75
C ILE A 92 1.26 5.97 0.16
N LEU A 93 2.37 5.23 0.30
CA LEU A 93 2.43 3.81 -0.08
C LEU A 93 1.44 2.99 0.75
N THR A 94 1.41 3.26 2.05
CA THR A 94 0.50 2.61 3.00
C THR A 94 -0.94 3.02 2.76
N VAL A 95 -1.20 4.31 2.50
CA VAL A 95 -2.54 4.81 2.16
C VAL A 95 -3.07 4.13 0.89
N LEU A 96 -2.23 3.98 -0.14
CA LEU A 96 -2.60 3.25 -1.35
C LEU A 96 -2.90 1.78 -1.07
N ALA A 97 -2.09 1.11 -0.24
CA ALA A 97 -2.34 -0.28 0.12
C ALA A 97 -3.71 -0.46 0.80
N VAL A 98 -4.08 0.42 1.73
CA VAL A 98 -5.41 0.41 2.35
C VAL A 98 -6.51 0.68 1.32
N ALA A 99 -6.28 1.63 0.40
CA ALA A 99 -7.23 1.93 -0.67
C ALA A 99 -7.55 0.71 -1.54
N ILE A 100 -6.53 -0.10 -1.85
CA ILE A 100 -6.68 -1.34 -2.63
C ILE A 100 -7.56 -2.35 -1.87
N PHE A 101 -7.34 -2.50 -0.56
CA PHE A 101 -8.16 -3.38 0.28
C PHE A 101 -9.61 -2.89 0.37
N SER A 102 -9.83 -1.60 0.61
CA SER A 102 -11.17 -0.98 0.61
C SER A 102 -11.88 -1.16 -0.73
N TYR A 103 -11.18 -0.96 -1.85
CA TYR A 103 -11.74 -1.12 -3.19
C TYR A 103 -12.18 -2.57 -3.48
N ARG A 104 -11.45 -3.57 -2.96
CA ARG A 104 -11.79 -4.99 -3.15
C ARG A 104 -12.53 -5.60 -1.95
N ARG A 105 -13.02 -4.79 -1.00
CA ARG A 105 -13.58 -5.26 0.28
C ARG A 105 -14.65 -6.34 0.10
N GLU A 106 -15.55 -6.16 -0.86
CA GLU A 106 -16.70 -7.06 -1.05
C GLU A 106 -16.24 -8.44 -1.50
N ASN A 107 -15.27 -8.50 -2.42
CA ASN A 107 -14.66 -9.76 -2.85
C ASN A 107 -13.84 -10.40 -1.73
N LEU A 108 -13.11 -9.59 -0.95
CA LEU A 108 -12.27 -10.10 0.15
C LEU A 108 -13.10 -10.67 1.32
N LEU A 109 -14.28 -10.13 1.58
CA LEU A 109 -15.20 -10.64 2.61
C LEU A 109 -15.81 -12.00 2.24
N LEU A 110 -15.85 -12.36 0.95
CA LEU A 110 -16.34 -13.65 0.48
C LEU A 110 -15.28 -14.77 0.60
N VAL A 111 -14.02 -14.41 0.83
CA VAL A 111 -12.91 -15.36 0.84
C VAL A 111 -12.43 -15.63 2.26
N ASN A 112 -12.22 -16.92 2.54
CA ASN A 112 -11.83 -17.42 3.86
C ASN A 112 -10.43 -18.05 3.87
N THR A 113 -9.73 -18.06 2.73
CA THR A 113 -8.41 -18.68 2.57
C THR A 113 -7.37 -17.66 2.12
N SER A 114 -6.12 -17.84 2.56
CA SER A 114 -5.02 -16.95 2.18
C SER A 114 -4.75 -16.96 0.67
N THR A 115 -4.94 -18.10 0.01
CA THR A 115 -4.76 -18.27 -1.43
C THR A 115 -5.81 -17.51 -2.23
N GLY A 116 -7.07 -17.50 -1.77
CA GLY A 116 -8.12 -16.72 -2.43
C GLY A 116 -7.88 -15.21 -2.27
N VAL A 117 -7.40 -14.77 -1.11
CA VAL A 117 -7.01 -13.37 -0.89
C VAL A 117 -5.86 -12.98 -1.82
N GLU A 118 -4.85 -13.84 -1.96
CA GLU A 118 -3.76 -13.60 -2.91
C GLU A 118 -4.26 -13.54 -4.35
N ALA A 119 -5.16 -14.42 -4.77
CA ALA A 119 -5.75 -14.39 -6.11
C ALA A 119 -6.52 -13.09 -6.38
N ILE A 120 -7.31 -12.61 -5.41
CA ILE A 120 -8.01 -11.33 -5.50
C ILE A 120 -7.01 -10.17 -5.53
N LEU A 121 -5.84 -10.27 -4.91
CA LEU A 121 -4.84 -9.20 -4.84
C LEU A 121 -3.72 -9.33 -5.89
N ALA A 122 -3.74 -10.37 -6.73
CA ALA A 122 -2.64 -10.68 -7.65
C ALA A 122 -2.52 -9.67 -8.80
N ASP A 123 -3.64 -9.29 -9.42
CA ASP A 123 -3.64 -8.34 -10.53
C ASP A 123 -4.03 -6.94 -10.08
N LEU A 124 -3.03 -6.05 -9.97
CA LEU A 124 -3.19 -4.64 -9.62
C LEU A 124 -3.04 -3.72 -10.84
N THR A 125 -2.76 -4.27 -12.02
CA THR A 125 -2.54 -3.53 -13.27
C THR A 125 -3.68 -2.59 -13.68
N PRO A 126 -4.97 -2.95 -13.54
CA PRO A 126 -6.07 -2.06 -13.97
C PRO A 126 -6.34 -0.90 -12.99
N LEU A 127 -5.65 -0.84 -11.85
CA LEU A 127 -5.95 0.14 -10.81
C LEU A 127 -5.43 1.54 -11.18
N ARG A 128 -6.28 2.54 -10.97
CA ARG A 128 -5.91 3.96 -11.12
C ARG A 128 -5.53 4.53 -9.76
N VAL A 129 -4.24 4.81 -9.57
CA VAL A 129 -3.67 5.25 -8.29
C VAL A 129 -4.33 6.54 -7.80
N VAL A 130 -4.52 7.52 -8.69
CA VAL A 130 -5.10 8.82 -8.32
C VAL A 130 -6.53 8.67 -7.81
N SER A 131 -7.36 7.87 -8.48
CA SER A 131 -8.75 7.64 -8.08
C SER A 131 -8.85 6.92 -6.74
N LEU A 132 -7.98 5.93 -6.48
CA LEU A 132 -7.94 5.20 -5.22
C LEU A 132 -7.47 6.08 -4.05
N LEU A 133 -6.43 6.88 -4.27
CA LEU A 133 -5.96 7.84 -3.27
C LEU A 133 -7.03 8.89 -2.95
N GLN A 134 -7.74 9.40 -3.96
CA GLN A 134 -8.86 10.31 -3.77
C GLN A 134 -10.00 9.65 -2.98
N LEU A 135 -10.34 8.40 -3.25
CA LEU A 135 -11.37 7.67 -2.52
C LEU A 135 -11.04 7.60 -1.02
N VAL A 136 -9.79 7.31 -0.67
CA VAL A 136 -9.38 7.21 0.74
C VAL A 136 -9.22 8.58 1.39
N LEU A 137 -8.70 9.59 0.68
CA LEU A 137 -8.48 10.92 1.24
C LEU A 137 -9.76 11.76 1.35
N CYS A 138 -10.69 11.65 0.38
CA CYS A 138 -11.94 12.41 0.34
C CYS A 138 -13.11 11.77 1.10
N THR A 139 -13.07 10.48 1.47
CA THR A 139 -14.08 9.86 2.35
C THR A 139 -14.05 10.37 3.81
N ARG A 140 -13.27 11.43 4.08
CA ARG A 140 -13.40 12.29 5.25
C ARG A 140 -14.44 13.38 4.97
N SER A 141 -15.73 13.04 5.03
CA SER A 141 -16.84 14.02 5.09
C SER A 141 -17.89 13.51 6.06
#